data_AF-A0A964A594-F1
#
_entry.id   AF-A0A964A594-F1
#
_cell.length_a   1.000
_cell.length_b   1.000
_cell.length_c   1.000
_cell.angle_alpha   90.00
_cell.angle_beta   90.00
_cell.angle_gamma   90.00
#
_symmetry.space_group_name_H-M   'P 1'
#
loop_
_entity.id
_entity.type
_entity.pdbx_description
1 polymer ?
#
loop_
_entity_poly.entity_id
_entity_poly.type
_entity_poly.pdbx_seq_one_letter_code
_entity_poly.pdbx_strand_id
1 'polypeptide(L)'
;MKTYRHQRFLQENNIDISTLPEMLQKRINIFGVLLKKLDETVEEDKEELLNKLETLDLEIEEDLEDYFDGKLENNEEDYTEEDKAILKAQEEAEQKKKEEEEKAAKQPSDEELLENLLKSGIQLISSAELKQKGFKGKLENRQLRVGNYQLCMGIYDLKYRISKVG
;
A
#
# COMPACT_ATOMS: atom_id res chain seq x y z
N MET A 1 11.28 15.84 19.73
CA MET A 1 11.00 16.17 18.32
C MET A 1 10.11 15.08 17.76
N LYS A 2 9.05 15.44 17.04
CA LYS A 2 8.16 14.46 16.42
C LYS A 2 8.96 13.76 15.32
N THR A 3 9.07 12.43 15.40
CA THR A 3 9.72 11.63 14.35
C THR A 3 8.66 11.26 13.33
N TYR A 4 8.89 11.64 12.08
CA TYR A 4 7.98 11.36 10.98
C TYR A 4 8.21 9.94 10.46
N ARG A 5 7.16 9.33 9.91
CA ARG A 5 7.16 7.90 9.58
C ARG A 5 8.17 7.56 8.49
N HIS A 6 8.23 8.35 7.41
CA HIS A 6 9.23 8.14 6.36
C HIS A 6 10.67 8.25 6.90
N GLN A 7 10.92 9.16 7.85
CA GLN A 7 12.25 9.32 8.43
C GLN A 7 12.64 8.08 9.25
N ARG A 8 11.69 7.52 9.99
CA ARG A 8 11.88 6.28 10.73
C ARG A 8 12.17 5.11 9.79
N PHE A 9 11.39 4.99 8.70
CA PHE A 9 11.60 3.95 7.70
C PHE A 9 13.01 4.00 7.09
N LEU A 10 13.47 5.19 6.71
CA LEU A 10 14.82 5.37 6.14
C LEU A 10 15.92 5.02 7.16
N GLN A 11 15.73 5.38 8.43
CA GLN A 11 16.69 5.08 9.50
C GLN A 11 16.74 3.60 9.84
N GLU A 12 15.58 2.95 10.04
CA GLU A 12 15.51 1.53 10.41
C GLU A 12 16.09 0.63 9.32
N ASN A 13 15.93 1.01 8.05
CA ASN A 13 16.44 0.25 6.91
C ASN A 13 17.82 0.73 6.40
N ASN A 14 18.45 1.72 7.07
CA ASN A 14 19.72 2.32 6.64
C ASN A 14 19.74 2.76 5.16
N ILE A 15 18.63 3.30 4.67
CA ILE A 15 18.49 3.74 3.27
C ILE A 15 19.05 5.15 3.13
N ASP A 16 20.02 5.31 2.22
CA ASP A 16 20.50 6.63 1.86
C ASP A 16 19.53 7.30 0.87
N ILE A 17 19.06 8.50 1.20
CA ILE A 17 18.17 9.31 0.36
C ILE A 17 18.77 9.48 -1.05
N SER A 18 20.09 9.58 -1.17
CA SER A 18 20.77 9.74 -2.46
C SER A 18 20.54 8.58 -3.44
N THR A 19 20.19 7.40 -2.92
CA THR A 19 19.95 6.17 -3.70
C THR A 19 18.51 6.02 -4.17
N LEU A 20 17.59 6.83 -3.64
CA LEU A 20 16.18 6.80 -4.01
C LEU A 20 15.92 7.40 -5.39
N PRO A 21 14.78 7.10 -6.04
CA PRO A 21 14.34 7.81 -7.23
C PRO A 21 14.27 9.33 -7.03
N GLU A 22 14.57 10.10 -8.07
CA GLU A 22 14.62 11.57 -8.02
C GLU A 22 13.32 12.20 -7.47
N MET A 23 12.17 11.58 -7.74
CA MET A 23 10.86 12.02 -7.24
C MET A 23 10.78 11.93 -5.71
N LEU A 24 11.20 10.81 -5.12
CA LEU A 24 11.24 10.59 -3.67
C LEU A 24 12.25 11.52 -2.99
N GLN A 25 13.43 11.69 -3.60
CA GLN A 25 14.42 12.66 -3.11
C GLN A 25 13.85 14.07 -3.05
N LYS A 26 13.16 14.52 -4.11
CA LYS A 26 12.52 15.84 -4.16
C LYS A 26 11.46 15.98 -3.07
N ARG A 27 10.59 14.99 -2.87
CA ARG A 27 9.55 15.04 -1.82
C ARG A 27 10.16 15.13 -0.42
N ILE A 28 11.17 14.31 -0.11
CA ILE A 28 11.88 14.35 1.18
C ILE A 28 12.56 15.70 1.41
N ASN A 29 13.16 16.28 0.36
CA ASN A 29 13.75 17.61 0.44
C ASN A 29 12.71 18.71 0.68
N ILE A 30 11.57 18.65 -0.02
CA ILE A 30 10.44 19.58 0.20
C ILE A 30 9.95 19.46 1.64
N PHE A 31 9.81 18.23 2.15
CA PHE A 31 9.44 17.96 3.53
C PHE A 31 10.39 18.65 4.51
N GLY A 32 11.71 18.50 4.32
CA GLY A 32 12.72 19.15 5.16
C GLY A 32 12.64 20.68 5.11
N VAL A 33 12.31 21.27 3.96
CA VAL A 33 12.10 22.72 3.83
C VAL A 33 10.84 23.16 4.57
N LEU A 34 9.72 22.42 4.44
CA LEU A 34 8.48 22.72 5.15
C LEU A 34 8.66 22.59 6.67
N LEU A 35 9.43 21.61 7.12
CA LEU A 35 9.73 21.42 8.55
C LEU A 35 10.51 22.61 9.11
N LYS A 36 11.50 23.12 8.39
CA LYS A 36 12.22 24.33 8.79
C LYS A 36 11.31 25.55 8.83
N LYS A 37 10.42 25.69 7.83
CA LYS A 37 9.43 26.78 7.80
C LYS A 37 8.46 26.72 8.97
N LEU A 38 8.13 25.54 9.47
CA LEU A 38 7.22 25.38 10.61
C LEU A 38 7.72 26.11 11.87
N ASP A 39 9.03 26.10 12.10
CA ASP A 39 9.63 26.81 13.23
C ASP A 39 9.54 28.35 13.06
N GLU A 40 9.52 28.84 11.82
CA GLU A 40 9.44 30.27 11.47
C GLU A 40 8.01 30.77 11.28
N THR A 41 7.02 29.87 11.23
CA THR A 41 5.62 30.18 10.88
C THR A 41 4.85 30.70 12.11
N VAL A 42 3.90 31.61 11.88
CA VAL A 42 2.99 32.15 12.91
C VAL A 42 1.93 31.12 13.31
N GLU A 43 1.43 31.22 14.55
CA GLU A 43 0.58 30.20 15.17
C GLU A 43 -0.71 29.88 14.39
N GLU A 44 -1.30 30.85 13.69
CA GLU A 44 -2.46 30.64 12.78
C GLU A 44 -2.15 29.72 11.60
N ASP A 45 -0.96 29.85 11.00
CA ASP A 45 -0.57 29.08 9.81
C ASP A 45 0.14 27.76 10.17
N LYS A 46 0.54 27.59 11.44
CA LYS A 46 1.23 26.39 11.92
C LYS A 46 0.40 25.13 11.79
N GLU A 47 -0.90 25.22 12.08
CA GLU A 47 -1.79 24.05 12.00
C GLU A 47 -1.94 23.58 10.54
N GLU A 48 -2.11 24.51 9.60
CA GLU A 48 -2.17 24.18 8.17
C GLU A 48 -0.86 23.56 7.69
N LEU A 49 0.28 24.12 8.12
CA LEU A 49 1.58 23.60 7.74
C LEU A 49 1.88 22.24 8.37
N LEU A 50 1.43 22.00 9.61
CA LEU A 50 1.49 20.68 10.25
C LEU A 50 0.67 19.64 9.49
N ASN A 51 -0.55 19.97 9.07
CA ASN A 51 -1.38 19.08 8.27
C ASN A 51 -0.74 18.75 6.91
N LYS A 52 -0.12 19.75 6.26
CA LYS A 52 0.66 19.53 5.03
C LYS A 52 1.87 18.64 5.25
N LEU A 53 2.58 18.82 6.37
CA LEU A 53 3.68 17.95 6.76
C LEU A 53 3.19 16.52 7.02
N GLU A 54 2.11 16.31 7.77
CA GLU A 54 1.56 14.97 8.00
C GLU A 54 1.12 14.28 6.71
N THR A 55 0.49 15.03 5.80
CA THR A 55 0.09 14.49 4.49
C THR A 55 1.32 14.09 3.67
N LEU A 56 2.33 14.96 3.61
CA LEU A 56 3.56 14.69 2.87
C LEU A 56 4.37 13.55 3.50
N ASP A 57 4.34 13.39 4.83
CA ASP A 57 4.95 12.25 5.53
C ASP A 57 4.35 10.92 5.07
N LEU A 58 3.02 10.84 5.05
CA LEU A 58 2.30 9.65 4.59
C LEU A 58 2.58 9.36 3.11
N GLU A 59 2.54 10.36 2.24
CA GLU A 59 2.82 10.17 0.82
C GLU A 59 4.26 9.68 0.57
N ILE A 60 5.24 10.16 1.33
CA ILE A 60 6.62 9.70 1.20
C ILE A 60 6.76 8.27 1.72
N GLU A 61 6.11 7.92 2.84
CA GLU A 61 6.09 6.56 3.38
C GLU A 61 5.49 5.58 2.36
N GLU A 62 4.32 5.90 1.80
CA GLU A 62 3.66 5.08 0.78
C GLU A 62 4.53 4.94 -0.48
N ASP A 63 5.09 6.04 -1.02
CA ASP A 63 5.96 5.99 -2.20
C ASP A 63 7.25 5.16 -1.92
N LEU A 64 7.75 5.14 -0.68
CA LEU A 64 8.89 4.32 -0.26
C LEU A 64 8.52 2.83 -0.20
N GLU A 65 7.40 2.49 0.46
CA GLU A 65 6.91 1.12 0.54
C GLU A 65 6.66 0.55 -0.86
N ASP A 66 5.95 1.28 -1.73
CA ASP A 66 5.70 0.86 -3.11
C ASP A 66 7.01 0.64 -3.90
N TYR A 67 8.01 1.51 -3.71
CA TYR A 67 9.30 1.37 -4.39
C TYR A 67 10.07 0.12 -3.93
N PHE A 68 10.07 -0.18 -2.64
CA PHE A 68 10.82 -1.30 -2.09
C PHE A 68 10.07 -2.65 -2.19
N ASP A 69 8.75 -2.66 -2.18
CA ASP A 69 7.94 -3.85 -2.45
C ASP A 69 8.28 -4.45 -3.82
N GLY A 70 8.40 -3.60 -4.86
CA GLY A 70 8.83 -4.03 -6.20
C GLY A 70 10.31 -4.44 -6.29
N LYS A 71 11.13 -4.15 -5.27
CA LYS A 71 12.55 -4.53 -5.20
C LYS A 71 12.78 -5.80 -4.38
N LEU A 72 11.91 -6.10 -3.41
CA LEU A 72 11.93 -7.35 -2.64
C LEU A 72 11.75 -8.57 -3.54
N GLU A 73 10.95 -8.46 -4.61
CA GLU A 73 10.77 -9.53 -5.61
C GLU A 73 12.06 -9.86 -6.41
N ASN A 74 13.07 -8.99 -6.36
CA ASN A 74 14.30 -9.11 -7.17
C ASN A 74 15.55 -9.46 -6.33
N ASN A 75 15.39 -9.79 -5.04
CA ASN A 75 16.48 -10.21 -4.15
C ASN A 75 16.77 -11.73 -4.20
N GLU A 76 16.30 -12.47 -5.20
CA GLU A 76 16.54 -13.93 -5.34
C GLU A 76 17.99 -14.31 -5.69
N GLU A 77 18.88 -13.36 -6.00
CA GLU A 77 20.17 -13.68 -6.62
C GLU A 77 21.29 -14.14 -5.66
N ASP A 78 21.12 -14.09 -4.33
CA ASP A 78 22.19 -14.41 -3.36
C ASP A 78 21.85 -15.50 -2.32
N TYR A 79 20.86 -16.36 -2.59
CA TYR A 79 20.62 -17.54 -1.75
C TYR A 79 21.61 -18.65 -2.10
N THR A 80 22.41 -19.09 -1.11
CA THR A 80 23.23 -20.29 -1.25
C THR A 80 22.34 -21.53 -1.40
N GLU A 81 22.86 -22.65 -1.92
CA GLU A 81 22.06 -23.88 -2.04
C GLU A 81 21.52 -24.38 -0.67
N GLU A 82 22.21 -24.04 0.42
CA GLU A 82 21.76 -24.30 1.80
C GLU A 82 20.59 -23.40 2.21
N ASP A 83 20.62 -22.10 1.85
CA ASP A 83 19.49 -21.19 2.11
C ASP A 83 18.25 -21.59 1.28
N LYS A 84 18.45 -22.01 0.03
CA LYS A 84 17.37 -22.55 -0.82
C LYS A 84 16.79 -23.83 -0.24
N ALA A 85 17.60 -24.69 0.38
CA ALA A 85 17.13 -25.91 1.03
C ALA A 85 16.33 -25.62 2.31
N ILE A 86 16.74 -24.62 3.10
CA ILE A 86 16.02 -24.19 4.30
C ILE A 86 14.70 -23.50 3.93
N LEU A 87 14.72 -22.62 2.93
CA LEU A 87 13.52 -21.98 2.39
C LEU A 87 12.56 -23.03 1.83
N LYS A 88 13.05 -24.01 1.05
CA LYS A 88 12.21 -25.10 0.53
C LYS A 88 11.64 -26.00 1.63
N ALA A 89 12.40 -26.27 2.69
CA ALA A 89 11.91 -27.01 3.85
C ALA A 89 10.88 -26.20 4.66
N GLN A 90 11.04 -24.87 4.74
CA GLN A 90 10.05 -23.98 5.35
C GLN A 90 8.80 -23.84 4.48
N GLU A 91 8.93 -23.70 3.16
CA GLU A 91 7.82 -23.70 2.21
C GLU A 91 7.07 -25.04 2.21
N GLU A 92 7.75 -26.18 2.30
CA GLU A 92 7.11 -27.50 2.42
C GLU A 92 6.41 -27.68 3.78
N ALA A 93 6.94 -27.08 4.86
CA ALA A 93 6.29 -27.07 6.17
C ALA A 93 5.10 -26.10 6.23
N GLU A 94 5.17 -24.98 5.52
CA GLU A 94 4.10 -23.98 5.42
C GLU A 94 3.02 -24.39 4.42
N GLN A 95 3.38 -25.12 3.35
CA GLN A 95 2.43 -25.78 2.43
C GLN A 95 1.69 -26.90 3.13
N LYS A 96 2.33 -27.70 3.99
CA LYS A 96 1.60 -28.68 4.83
C LYS A 96 0.64 -28.01 5.81
N LYS A 97 0.95 -26.81 6.29
CA LYS A 97 0.07 -26.02 7.16
C LYS A 97 -1.08 -25.36 6.37
N LYS A 98 -0.82 -24.88 5.15
CA LYS A 98 -1.83 -24.33 4.23
C LYS A 98 -2.74 -25.41 3.64
N GLU A 99 -2.25 -26.62 3.34
CA GLU A 99 -3.08 -27.73 2.84
C GLU A 99 -4.06 -28.29 3.90
N GLU A 100 -3.74 -28.17 5.19
CA GLU A 100 -4.68 -28.52 6.27
C GLU A 100 -5.73 -27.42 6.53
N GLU A 101 -5.41 -26.14 6.27
CA GLU A 101 -6.39 -25.03 6.35
C GLU A 101 -7.24 -24.87 5.07
N GLU A 102 -6.74 -25.25 3.90
CA GLU A 102 -7.45 -25.10 2.62
C GLU A 102 -8.59 -26.11 2.41
N LYS A 103 -8.66 -27.18 3.22
CA LYS A 103 -9.81 -28.10 3.21
C LYS A 103 -11.04 -27.60 3.97
N ALA A 104 -10.99 -26.44 4.61
CA ALA A 104 -12.04 -26.00 5.52
C ALA A 104 -12.52 -24.55 5.36
N ALA A 105 -12.51 -23.94 4.17
CA ALA A 105 -13.39 -22.78 3.93
C ALA A 105 -13.62 -22.52 2.44
N LYS A 106 -14.85 -22.78 1.97
CA LYS A 106 -15.38 -22.16 0.75
C LYS A 106 -15.45 -20.65 0.98
N GLN A 107 -14.44 -19.89 0.56
CA GLN A 107 -14.49 -18.43 0.59
C GLN A 107 -15.23 -17.88 -0.63
N PRO A 108 -16.00 -16.79 -0.45
CA PRO A 108 -16.84 -16.22 -1.50
C PRO A 108 -16.01 -15.62 -2.64
N SER A 109 -16.50 -15.73 -3.87
CA SER A 109 -15.87 -15.16 -5.06
C SER A 109 -15.81 -13.62 -4.97
N ASP A 110 -14.85 -12.97 -5.65
CA ASP A 110 -14.74 -11.49 -5.69
C ASP A 110 -16.07 -10.82 -6.10
N GLU A 111 -16.89 -11.51 -6.91
CA GLU A 111 -18.25 -11.08 -7.27
C GLU A 111 -19.22 -11.06 -6.09
N GLU A 112 -19.17 -12.06 -5.21
CA GLU A 112 -20.00 -12.14 -4.01
C GLU A 112 -19.57 -11.10 -2.97
N LEU A 113 -18.28 -10.76 -2.92
CA LEU A 113 -17.75 -9.66 -2.11
C LEU A 113 -18.32 -8.32 -2.57
N LEU A 114 -18.29 -8.03 -3.88
CA LEU A 114 -18.86 -6.81 -4.45
C LEU A 114 -20.39 -6.75 -4.30
N GLU A 115 -21.07 -7.88 -4.43
CA GLU A 115 -22.51 -7.98 -4.17
C GLU A 115 -22.85 -7.69 -2.70
N ASN A 116 -22.07 -8.24 -1.76
CA ASN A 116 -22.25 -7.97 -0.33
C ASN A 116 -21.98 -6.51 0.04
N LEU A 117 -21.00 -5.86 -0.59
CA LEU A 117 -20.75 -4.43 -0.43
C LEU A 117 -21.93 -3.58 -0.91
N LEU A 118 -22.48 -3.88 -2.08
CA LEU A 118 -23.67 -3.20 -2.59
C LEU A 118 -24.91 -3.44 -1.71
N LYS A 119 -25.12 -4.68 -1.23
CA LYS A 119 -26.20 -5.01 -0.28
C LYS A 119 -26.06 -4.27 1.05
N SER A 120 -24.82 -4.03 1.49
CA SER A 120 -24.51 -3.27 2.70
C SER A 120 -24.64 -1.75 2.51
N GLY A 121 -24.96 -1.27 1.28
CA GLY A 121 -25.09 0.14 0.95
C GLY A 121 -23.77 0.86 0.64
N ILE A 122 -22.66 0.12 0.56
CA ILE A 122 -21.34 0.67 0.27
C ILE A 122 -21.13 0.71 -1.24
N GLN A 123 -21.24 1.91 -1.82
CA GLN A 123 -21.03 2.13 -3.27
C GLN A 123 -19.66 2.72 -3.60
N LEU A 124 -18.96 3.26 -2.61
CA LEU A 124 -17.63 3.86 -2.72
C LEU A 124 -16.71 3.17 -1.74
N ILE A 125 -15.64 2.58 -2.24
CA ILE A 125 -14.68 1.83 -1.44
C ILE A 125 -13.26 2.14 -1.88
N SER A 126 -12.35 2.30 -0.94
CA SER A 126 -10.92 2.49 -1.26
C SER A 126 -10.27 1.18 -1.72
N SER A 127 -9.13 1.28 -2.40
CA SER A 127 -8.31 0.10 -2.77
C SER A 127 -7.88 -0.71 -1.54
N ALA A 128 -7.51 -0.02 -0.46
CA ALA A 128 -7.12 -0.62 0.81
C ALA A 128 -8.27 -1.40 1.47
N GLU A 129 -9.48 -0.83 1.51
CA GLU A 129 -10.65 -1.52 2.07
C GLU A 129 -11.07 -2.74 1.24
N LEU A 130 -10.93 -2.70 -0.09
CA LEU A 130 -11.16 -3.86 -0.94
C LEU A 130 -10.16 -4.98 -0.64
N LYS A 131 -8.85 -4.67 -0.56
CA LYS A 131 -7.81 -5.64 -0.19
C LYS A 131 -8.06 -6.23 1.20
N GLN A 132 -8.41 -5.40 2.20
CA GLN A 132 -8.74 -5.87 3.55
C GLN A 132 -9.95 -6.79 3.61
N LYS A 133 -10.93 -6.61 2.71
CA LYS A 133 -12.10 -7.49 2.61
C LYS A 133 -11.82 -8.80 1.86
N GLY A 134 -10.61 -8.97 1.34
CA GLY A 134 -10.19 -10.19 0.66
C GLY A 134 -10.40 -10.15 -0.85
N PHE A 135 -10.52 -8.96 -1.45
CA PHE A 135 -10.58 -8.81 -2.91
C PHE A 135 -9.24 -9.21 -3.54
N LYS A 136 -9.26 -10.19 -4.45
CA LYS A 136 -8.05 -10.74 -5.07
C LYS A 136 -7.70 -10.12 -6.43
N GLY A 137 -8.60 -9.33 -7.02
CA GLY A 137 -8.38 -8.67 -8.31
C GLY A 137 -7.31 -7.56 -8.27
N LYS A 138 -6.58 -7.38 -9.38
CA LYS A 138 -5.59 -6.30 -9.51
C LYS A 138 -6.28 -4.94 -9.58
N LEU A 139 -6.14 -4.14 -8.52
CA LEU A 139 -6.70 -2.78 -8.39
C LEU A 139 -5.76 -1.69 -8.94
N GLU A 140 -5.04 -1.99 -10.01
CA GLU A 140 -4.07 -1.05 -10.62
C GLU A 140 -4.75 -0.17 -11.68
N ASN A 141 -5.89 -0.62 -12.21
CA ASN A 141 -6.60 0.07 -13.27
C ASN A 141 -7.70 0.98 -12.70
N ARG A 142 -7.87 2.15 -13.32
CA ARG A 142 -8.98 3.08 -13.03
C ARG A 142 -10.36 2.48 -13.34
N GLN A 143 -10.41 1.47 -14.20
CA GLN A 143 -11.61 0.71 -14.48
C GLN A 143 -11.29 -0.77 -14.40
N LEU A 144 -11.95 -1.49 -13.51
CA LEU A 144 -11.82 -2.94 -13.37
C LEU A 144 -13.19 -3.58 -13.49
N ARG A 145 -13.31 -4.60 -14.34
CA ARG A 145 -14.54 -5.40 -14.47
C ARG A 145 -14.34 -6.73 -13.76
N VAL A 146 -15.26 -7.05 -12.85
CA VAL A 146 -15.32 -8.31 -12.10
C VAL A 146 -16.70 -8.91 -12.34
N GLY A 147 -16.78 -9.79 -13.34
CA GLY A 147 -18.05 -10.37 -13.79
C GLY A 147 -19.10 -9.33 -14.19
N ASN A 148 -20.18 -9.29 -13.43
CA ASN A 148 -21.32 -8.35 -13.57
C ASN A 148 -21.14 -7.04 -12.80
N TYR A 149 -19.97 -6.79 -12.23
CA TYR A 149 -19.66 -5.56 -11.49
C TYR A 149 -18.48 -4.85 -12.11
N GLN A 150 -18.48 -3.52 -12.01
CA GLN A 150 -17.42 -2.66 -12.49
C GLN A 150 -17.04 -1.66 -11.41
N LEU A 151 -15.75 -1.60 -11.14
CA LEU A 151 -15.10 -0.63 -10.27
C LEU A 151 -14.57 0.50 -11.15
N CYS A 152 -15.03 1.72 -10.90
CA CYS A 152 -14.57 2.92 -11.60
C CYS A 152 -13.99 3.91 -10.60
N MET A 153 -12.75 4.34 -10.82
CA MET A 153 -12.11 5.41 -10.09
C MET A 153 -12.17 6.70 -10.91
N GLY A 154 -12.58 7.80 -10.27
CA GLY A 154 -12.54 9.13 -10.88
C GLY A 154 -11.11 9.62 -11.05
N ILE A 155 -10.88 10.59 -11.94
CA ILE A 155 -9.54 11.13 -12.22
C ILE A 155 -8.91 11.76 -10.96
N TYR A 156 -9.75 12.28 -10.06
CA TYR A 156 -9.39 12.93 -8.79
C TYR A 156 -9.87 12.17 -7.55
N ASP A 157 -10.45 10.98 -7.72
CA ASP A 157 -10.99 10.20 -6.60
C ASP A 157 -10.02 9.08 -6.23
N LEU A 158 -9.78 8.88 -4.92
CA LEU A 158 -9.01 7.74 -4.39
C LEU A 158 -9.90 6.52 -4.08
N LYS A 159 -11.19 6.60 -4.43
CA LYS A 159 -12.19 5.57 -4.16
C LYS A 159 -12.73 4.99 -5.46
N TYR A 160 -12.90 3.68 -5.47
CA TYR A 160 -13.62 2.97 -6.50
C TYR A 160 -15.12 3.06 -6.26
N ARG A 161 -15.85 3.48 -7.30
CA ARG A 161 -17.29 3.36 -7.36
C ARG A 161 -17.66 1.97 -7.89
N ILE A 162 -18.42 1.23 -7.10
CA ILE A 162 -18.95 -0.08 -7.47
C ILE A 162 -20.25 0.12 -8.26
N SER A 163 -20.27 -0.37 -9.49
CA SER A 163 -21.42 -0.28 -10.40
C SER A 163 -21.78 -1.68 -10.89
N LYS A 164 -23.08 -2.00 -11.00
CA LYS A 164 -23.52 -3.27 -11.60
C LYS A 164 -23.63 -3.09 -13.12
N VAL A 165 -22.86 -3.86 -13.88
CA VAL A 165 -22.93 -3.93 -15.34
C VAL A 165 -23.88 -5.08 -15.68
N GLY A 166 -25.08 -4.73 -16.15
CA GLY A 166 -26.08 -5.67 -16.63
C GLY A 166 -25.74 -6.24 -18.00
#